data_AF-A0A8J4BPD7-F1
#
_entry.id   AF-A0A8J4BPD7-F1
#
_cell.length_a   1.000
_cell.length_b   1.000
_cell.length_c   1.000
_cell.angle_alpha   90.00
_cell.angle_beta   90.00
_cell.angle_gamma   90.00
#
_symmetry.space_group_name_H-M   'P 1'
#
loop_
_entity.id
_entity.type
_entity.pdbx_description
1 polymer ?
#
loop_
_entity_poly.entity_id
_entity_poly.type
_entity_poly.pdbx_seq_one_letter_code
_entity_poly.pdbx_strand_id
1 'polypeptide(L)'
;MEYWRLVRKSARQKSLVVRLMRDVESTRFHVPIGFDAMTRYRSEDLSLQATSWRNQVDLPENTYIRQFLAKYPEAKKESVALDSFSAPLARRFVQRQMQLIREGSKPGAAFAQAEVDFSQQLLDMRRRQLGSLFGADPVELQMQREQEELDSGLEALAQQRLEAGAAQSEARPQGR
;
A
#
# COMPACT_ATOMS: atom_id res chain seq x y z
N MET A 1 34.95 -45.42 -13.59
CA MET A 1 33.59 -45.75 -13.10
C MET A 1 32.59 -45.12 -14.06
N GLU A 2 31.71 -45.93 -14.66
CA GLU A 2 30.72 -45.47 -15.65
C GLU A 2 29.45 -44.98 -14.95
N TYR A 3 29.34 -43.67 -14.70
CA TYR A 3 28.22 -43.07 -13.95
C TYR A 3 26.87 -43.07 -14.71
N TRP A 4 26.86 -43.44 -15.99
CA TRP A 4 25.74 -43.26 -16.91
C TRP A 4 24.77 -44.45 -17.02
N ARG A 5 25.09 -45.64 -16.48
CA ARG A 5 24.15 -46.78 -16.51
C ARG A 5 22.92 -46.59 -15.61
N LEU A 6 22.94 -45.59 -14.73
CA LEU A 6 21.81 -45.23 -13.86
C LEU A 6 20.84 -44.24 -14.50
N VAL A 7 21.17 -43.65 -15.66
CA VAL A 7 20.31 -42.69 -16.34
C VAL A 7 19.48 -43.42 -17.40
N ARG A 8 18.34 -43.97 -16.98
CA ARG A 8 17.30 -44.43 -17.93
C ARG A 8 17.01 -43.31 -18.93
N LYS A 9 17.00 -43.64 -20.23
CA LYS A 9 16.70 -42.72 -21.34
C LYS A 9 15.37 -42.00 -21.09
N SER A 10 15.41 -40.81 -20.50
CA SER A 10 14.24 -39.97 -20.29
C SER A 10 14.10 -38.98 -21.43
N ALA A 11 12.88 -38.87 -21.95
CA ALA A 11 12.49 -37.98 -23.03
C ALA A 11 13.02 -36.56 -22.81
N ARG A 12 13.73 -36.00 -23.81
CA ARG A 12 14.19 -34.61 -23.92
C ARG A 12 14.47 -33.92 -22.57
N GLN A 13 15.64 -34.19 -21.99
CA GLN A 13 16.05 -33.58 -20.73
C GLN A 13 16.16 -32.06 -20.87
N LYS A 14 15.33 -31.33 -20.11
CA LYS A 14 15.21 -29.85 -20.12
C LYS A 14 16.28 -29.12 -19.30
N SER A 15 17.17 -29.83 -18.60
CA SER A 15 18.16 -29.19 -17.73
C SER A 15 19.47 -28.92 -18.47
N LEU A 16 19.90 -27.66 -18.41
CA LEU A 16 21.13 -27.17 -19.03
C LEU A 16 22.38 -27.91 -18.51
N VAL A 17 22.38 -28.29 -17.23
CA VAL A 17 23.48 -29.03 -16.59
C VAL A 17 23.70 -30.39 -17.25
N VAL A 18 22.64 -31.13 -17.55
CA VAL A 18 22.79 -32.46 -18.15
C VAL A 18 23.25 -32.37 -19.61
N ARG A 19 22.84 -31.32 -20.33
CA ARG A 19 23.39 -31.03 -21.67
C ARG A 19 24.88 -30.72 -21.60
N LEU A 20 25.29 -29.90 -20.64
CA LEU A 20 26.68 -29.48 -20.48
C LEU A 20 27.60 -30.62 -20.01
N MET A 21 27.12 -31.52 -19.15
CA MET A 21 27.84 -32.75 -18.79
C MET A 21 28.11 -33.61 -20.02
N ARG A 22 27.11 -33.80 -20.88
CA ARG A 22 27.25 -34.57 -22.13
C ARG A 22 28.23 -33.92 -23.12
N ASP A 23 28.23 -32.60 -23.21
CA ASP A 23 29.12 -31.86 -24.11
C ASP A 23 30.59 -31.94 -23.65
N VAL A 24 30.85 -31.89 -22.34
CA VAL A 24 32.19 -32.12 -21.77
C VAL A 24 32.68 -33.55 -22.02
N GLU A 25 31.81 -34.55 -21.86
CA GLU A 25 32.15 -35.96 -22.12
C GLU A 25 32.50 -36.24 -23.59
N SER A 26 31.94 -35.46 -24.53
CA SER A 26 32.23 -35.60 -25.96
C SER A 26 33.66 -35.20 -26.34
N THR A 27 34.46 -34.65 -25.41
CA THR A 27 35.82 -34.10 -25.61
C THR A 27 35.91 -32.96 -26.64
N ARG A 28 34.78 -32.52 -27.18
CA ARG A 28 34.70 -31.46 -28.20
C ARG A 28 34.77 -30.06 -27.60
N PHE A 29 34.51 -29.92 -26.30
CA PHE A 29 34.43 -28.64 -25.60
C PHE A 29 35.31 -28.61 -24.36
N HIS A 30 35.88 -27.43 -24.05
CA HIS A 30 36.61 -27.19 -22.81
C HIS A 30 35.64 -27.13 -21.62
N VAL A 31 36.07 -27.63 -20.46
CA VAL A 31 35.29 -27.58 -19.20
C VAL A 31 35.10 -26.12 -18.77
N PRO A 32 33.86 -25.62 -18.62
CA PRO A 32 33.62 -24.27 -18.13
C PRO A 32 34.10 -24.09 -16.68
N ILE A 33 34.60 -22.91 -16.32
CA ILE A 33 35.13 -22.59 -14.97
C ILE A 33 34.08 -22.86 -13.87
N GLY A 34 32.79 -22.74 -14.17
CA GLY A 34 31.68 -23.00 -13.25
C GLY A 34 31.16 -24.44 -13.20
N PHE A 35 31.77 -25.39 -13.91
CA PHE A 35 31.27 -26.78 -13.98
C PHE A 35 31.22 -27.46 -12.61
N ASP A 36 32.28 -27.29 -11.82
CA ASP A 36 32.34 -27.82 -10.45
C ASP A 36 31.24 -27.24 -9.57
N ALA A 37 30.91 -25.95 -9.72
CA ALA A 37 29.83 -25.33 -8.97
C ALA A 37 28.46 -25.91 -9.39
N MET A 38 28.20 -26.07 -10.69
CA MET A 38 26.94 -26.62 -11.19
C MET A 38 26.73 -28.11 -10.83
N THR A 39 27.81 -28.87 -10.70
CA THR A 39 27.74 -30.28 -10.30
C THR A 39 27.63 -30.46 -8.79
N ARG A 40 28.28 -29.59 -7.99
CA ARG A 40 28.18 -29.58 -6.53
C ARG A 40 26.86 -29.03 -6.03
N TYR A 41 26.35 -27.96 -6.63
CA TYR A 41 25.09 -27.32 -6.26
C TYR A 41 24.02 -27.63 -7.32
N ARG A 42 23.26 -28.71 -7.09
CA ARG A 42 22.12 -29.03 -7.95
C ARG A 42 21.04 -27.96 -7.77
N SER A 43 20.60 -27.35 -8.87
CA SER A 43 19.41 -26.50 -8.86
C SER A 43 18.20 -27.35 -8.49
N GLU A 44 17.40 -26.89 -7.52
CA GLU A 44 16.10 -27.50 -7.25
C GLU A 44 15.22 -27.38 -8.50
N ASP A 45 14.48 -28.45 -8.82
CA ASP A 45 13.51 -28.40 -9.90
C ASP A 45 12.43 -27.37 -9.53
N LEU A 46 12.44 -26.22 -10.22
CA LEU A 46 11.36 -25.24 -10.26
C LEU A 46 10.14 -25.87 -10.97
N SER A 47 9.61 -26.94 -10.41
CA SER A 47 8.29 -27.44 -10.77
C SER A 47 7.27 -26.46 -10.20
N LEU A 48 7.00 -25.42 -10.98
CA LEU A 48 5.90 -24.48 -10.78
C LEU A 48 4.52 -25.14 -10.99
N GLN A 49 4.38 -26.42 -10.64
CA GLN A 49 3.10 -26.90 -10.14
C GLN A 49 2.96 -26.47 -8.67
N ALA A 50 3.18 -25.17 -8.44
CA ALA A 50 2.54 -24.50 -7.34
C ALA A 50 1.05 -24.62 -7.65
N THR A 51 0.45 -25.72 -7.19
CA THR A 51 -0.96 -25.71 -6.82
C THR A 51 -1.18 -24.35 -6.18
N SER A 52 -2.05 -23.55 -6.79
CA SER A 52 -2.27 -22.13 -6.50
C SER A 52 -2.87 -21.93 -5.12
N TRP A 53 -2.15 -22.37 -4.09
CA TRP A 53 -2.50 -22.25 -2.70
C TRP A 53 -2.21 -20.80 -2.39
N ARG A 54 -3.25 -20.01 -2.58
CA ARG A 54 -3.49 -18.80 -1.80
C ARG A 54 -3.47 -19.26 -0.35
N ASN A 55 -2.28 -19.42 0.21
CA ASN A 55 -2.08 -19.62 1.63
C ASN A 55 -2.43 -18.28 2.28
N GLN A 56 -3.73 -18.04 2.41
CA GLN A 56 -4.23 -16.94 3.19
C GLN A 56 -3.82 -17.24 4.63
N VAL A 57 -2.85 -16.47 5.12
CA VAL A 57 -2.41 -16.57 6.51
C VAL A 57 -3.47 -15.88 7.35
N ASP A 58 -4.42 -16.68 7.86
CA ASP A 58 -5.44 -16.19 8.78
C ASP A 58 -4.84 -16.04 10.17
N LEU A 59 -4.53 -14.79 10.52
CA LEU A 59 -4.08 -14.39 11.84
C LEU A 59 -5.30 -14.22 12.76
N PRO A 60 -5.31 -14.79 13.98
CA PRO A 60 -6.42 -14.63 14.92
C PRO A 60 -6.67 -13.16 15.29
N GLU A 61 -5.64 -12.32 15.24
CA GLU A 61 -5.73 -10.87 15.45
C GLU A 61 -6.67 -10.19 14.46
N ASN A 62 -6.83 -10.73 13.25
CA ASN A 62 -7.57 -10.08 12.16
C ASN A 62 -9.04 -9.83 12.52
N THR A 63 -9.64 -10.69 13.34
CA THR A 63 -11.04 -10.53 13.77
C THR A 63 -11.19 -9.32 14.68
N TYR A 64 -10.30 -9.17 15.66
CA TYR A 64 -10.27 -8.05 16.60
C TYR A 64 -9.86 -6.74 15.93
N ILE A 65 -8.94 -6.78 14.97
CA ILE A 65 -8.56 -5.59 14.17
C ILE A 65 -9.79 -5.09 13.39
N ARG A 66 -10.58 -5.98 12.78
CA ARG A 66 -11.82 -5.59 12.09
C ARG A 66 -12.83 -4.95 13.04
N GLN A 67 -12.99 -5.50 14.25
CA GLN A 67 -13.87 -4.91 15.28
C GLN A 67 -13.37 -3.53 15.73
N PHE A 68 -12.06 -3.37 15.94
CA PHE A 68 -11.44 -2.10 16.27
C PHE A 68 -11.67 -1.06 15.17
N LEU A 69 -11.42 -1.41 13.91
CA LEU A 69 -11.62 -0.51 12.76
C LEU A 69 -13.10 -0.21 12.46
N ALA A 70 -14.02 -1.05 12.93
CA ALA A 70 -15.45 -0.77 12.87
C ALA A 70 -15.85 0.28 13.92
N LYS A 71 -15.25 0.25 15.12
CA LYS A 71 -15.51 1.23 16.18
C LYS A 71 -14.78 2.56 15.93
N TYR A 72 -13.56 2.50 15.41
CA TYR A 72 -12.69 3.64 15.14
C TYR A 72 -12.31 3.71 13.66
N PRO A 73 -13.24 4.13 12.77
CA PRO A 73 -12.95 4.24 11.33
C PRO A 73 -11.82 5.22 11.03
N GLU A 74 -11.58 6.19 11.91
CA GLU A 74 -10.47 7.13 11.86
C GLU A 74 -9.10 6.45 11.71
N ALA A 75 -8.89 5.31 12.38
CA ALA A 75 -7.61 4.59 12.33
C ALA A 75 -7.25 4.09 10.93
N LYS A 76 -8.22 3.98 9.99
CA LYS A 76 -7.95 3.60 8.60
C LYS A 76 -7.15 4.66 7.84
N LYS A 77 -7.22 5.92 8.27
CA LYS A 77 -6.51 7.05 7.63
C LYS A 77 -5.12 7.27 8.21
N GLU A 78 -4.76 6.55 9.28
CA GLU A 78 -3.45 6.67 9.89
C GLU A 78 -2.38 6.13 8.93
N SER A 79 -1.37 6.95 8.64
CA SER A 79 -0.26 6.55 7.78
C SER A 79 0.57 5.49 8.48
N VAL A 80 0.64 4.30 7.90
CA VAL A 80 1.51 3.22 8.40
C VAL A 80 2.89 3.39 7.79
N ALA A 81 3.86 3.75 8.64
CA ALA A 81 5.27 3.80 8.28
C ALA A 81 5.80 2.37 8.10
N LEU A 82 5.97 1.94 6.84
CA LEU A 82 6.44 0.58 6.49
C LEU A 82 7.89 0.32 6.88
N ASP A 83 8.65 1.38 7.09
CA ASP A 83 10.04 1.42 7.53
C ASP A 83 10.19 1.41 9.06
N SER A 84 9.12 1.67 9.80
CA SER A 84 9.16 1.69 11.27
C SER A 84 8.99 0.28 11.85
N PHE A 85 9.78 -0.04 12.87
CA PHE A 85 9.57 -1.25 13.69
C PHE A 85 8.39 -1.11 14.66
N SER A 86 7.80 0.09 14.76
CA SER A 86 6.63 0.32 15.60
C SER A 86 5.38 -0.23 14.94
N ALA A 87 4.71 -1.15 15.63
CA ALA A 87 3.42 -1.66 15.19
C ALA A 87 2.36 -0.53 15.15
N PRO A 88 1.43 -0.57 14.17
CA PRO A 88 0.36 0.41 14.08
C PRO A 88 -0.54 0.37 15.31
N LEU A 89 -1.20 1.49 15.62
CA LEU A 89 -2.02 1.65 16.82
C LEU A 89 -3.04 0.52 16.98
N ALA A 90 -3.76 0.18 15.91
CA ALA A 90 -4.74 -0.91 15.89
C ALA A 90 -4.13 -2.26 16.31
N ARG A 91 -2.90 -2.56 15.86
CA ARG A 91 -2.22 -3.82 16.20
C ARG A 91 -1.76 -3.83 17.66
N ARG A 92 -1.24 -2.71 18.16
CA ARG A 92 -0.84 -2.57 19.58
C ARG A 92 -2.04 -2.72 20.51
N PHE A 93 -3.15 -2.09 20.15
CA PHE A 93 -4.41 -2.20 20.88
C PHE A 93 -4.90 -3.66 20.94
N VAL A 94 -4.96 -4.35 19.79
CA VAL A 94 -5.41 -5.74 19.72
C VAL A 94 -4.45 -6.69 20.44
N GLN A 95 -3.13 -6.45 20.36
CA GLN A 95 -2.16 -7.21 21.14
C GLN A 95 -2.40 -7.08 22.64
N ARG A 96 -2.68 -5.86 23.13
CA ARG A 96 -3.03 -5.63 24.54
C ARG A 96 -4.34 -6.33 24.91
N GLN A 97 -5.37 -6.23 24.08
CA GLN A 97 -6.63 -6.93 24.27
C GLN A 97 -6.43 -8.46 24.35
N MET A 98 -5.65 -9.03 23.43
CA MET A 98 -5.34 -10.46 23.44
C MET A 98 -4.53 -10.89 24.66
N GLN A 99 -3.62 -10.05 25.14
CA GLN A 99 -2.90 -10.31 26.38
C GLN A 99 -3.86 -10.40 27.57
N LEU A 100 -4.79 -9.44 27.72
CA LEU A 100 -5.79 -9.45 28.78
C LEU A 100 -6.72 -10.67 28.70
N ILE A 101 -7.07 -11.11 27.48
CA ILE A 101 -7.84 -12.35 27.26
C ILE A 101 -7.04 -13.58 27.73
N ARG A 102 -5.73 -13.63 27.46
CA ARG A 102 -4.86 -14.72 27.96
C ARG A 102 -4.73 -14.71 29.48
N GLU A 103 -4.82 -13.53 30.10
CA GLU A 103 -4.87 -13.36 31.56
C GLU A 103 -6.24 -13.76 32.16
N GLY A 104 -7.21 -14.19 31.34
CA GLY A 104 -8.51 -14.68 31.78
C GLY A 104 -9.65 -13.65 31.72
N SER A 105 -9.39 -12.46 31.19
CA SER A 105 -10.43 -11.44 31.01
C SER A 105 -11.42 -11.83 29.91
N LYS A 106 -12.71 -11.52 30.10
CA LYS A 106 -13.71 -11.66 29.04
C LYS A 106 -13.38 -10.73 27.86
N PRO A 107 -13.63 -11.10 26.58
CA PRO A 107 -13.23 -10.30 25.42
C PRO A 107 -13.73 -8.86 25.43
N GLY A 108 -14.97 -8.62 25.89
CA GLY A 108 -15.53 -7.27 26.01
C GLY A 108 -14.90 -6.44 27.13
N ALA A 109 -14.58 -7.07 28.27
CA ALA A 109 -13.89 -6.41 29.37
C ALA A 109 -12.43 -6.09 29.01
N ALA A 110 -11.74 -7.01 28.33
CA ALA A 110 -10.41 -6.81 27.80
C ALA A 110 -10.36 -5.65 26.78
N PHE A 111 -11.40 -5.54 25.94
CA PHE A 111 -11.53 -4.43 25.00
C PHE A 111 -11.70 -3.08 25.73
N ALA A 112 -12.62 -3.00 26.69
CA ALA A 112 -12.84 -1.79 27.48
C ALA A 112 -11.58 -1.37 28.26
N GLN A 113 -10.85 -2.33 28.84
CA GLN A 113 -9.60 -2.05 29.52
C GLN A 113 -8.51 -1.56 28.56
N ALA A 114 -8.38 -2.18 27.38
CA ALA A 114 -7.47 -1.70 26.35
C ALA A 114 -7.83 -0.28 25.88
N GLU A 115 -9.12 0.09 25.84
CA GLU A 115 -9.55 1.47 25.56
C GLU A 115 -9.10 2.47 26.61
N VAL A 116 -9.14 2.08 27.89
CA VAL A 116 -8.62 2.92 28.98
C VAL A 116 -7.11 3.10 28.81
N ASP A 117 -6.37 2.00 28.60
CA ASP A 117 -4.92 2.00 28.44
C ASP A 117 -4.46 2.87 27.23
N PHE A 118 -5.24 2.89 26.15
CA PHE A 118 -4.93 3.61 24.91
C PHE A 118 -5.74 4.90 24.71
N SER A 119 -6.49 5.34 25.72
CA SER A 119 -7.41 6.49 25.63
C SER A 119 -6.74 7.76 25.11
N GLN A 120 -5.53 8.07 25.59
CA GLN A 120 -4.76 9.23 25.14
C GLN A 120 -4.40 9.15 23.65
N GLN A 121 -3.93 8.00 23.17
CA GLN A 121 -3.55 7.81 21.77
C GLN A 121 -4.77 7.87 20.85
N LEU A 122 -5.91 7.33 21.29
CA LEU A 122 -7.18 7.43 20.57
C LEU A 122 -7.69 8.88 20.49
N LEU A 123 -7.58 9.63 21.59
CA LEU A 123 -7.91 11.05 21.61
C LEU A 123 -6.98 11.86 20.70
N ASP A 124 -5.68 11.59 20.72
CA ASP A 124 -4.72 12.25 19.84
C ASP A 124 -4.98 11.93 18.37
N MET A 125 -5.30 10.68 18.04
CA MET A 125 -5.73 10.30 16.69
C MET A 125 -7.00 11.07 16.29
N ARG A 126 -8.01 11.13 17.16
CA ARG A 126 -9.25 11.87 16.89
C ARG A 126 -8.99 13.37 16.73
N ARG A 127 -8.10 13.94 17.55
CA ARG A 127 -7.65 15.33 17.45
C ARG A 127 -6.85 15.58 16.18
N ARG A 128 -6.06 14.64 15.69
CA ARG A 128 -5.37 14.78 14.39
C ARG A 128 -6.34 14.67 13.23
N GLN A 129 -7.40 13.89 13.36
CA GLN A 129 -8.44 13.87 12.33
C GLN A 129 -9.22 15.17 12.28
N LEU A 130 -9.61 15.68 13.45
CA LEU A 130 -10.25 16.98 13.57
C LEU A 130 -9.26 18.08 13.17
N GLY A 131 -8.01 18.02 13.59
CA GLY A 131 -6.95 18.98 13.28
C GLY A 131 -6.44 18.91 11.84
N SER A 132 -6.57 17.76 11.18
CA SER A 132 -6.42 17.61 9.72
C SER A 132 -7.61 18.22 8.97
N LEU A 133 -8.73 18.46 9.65
CA LEU A 133 -9.75 19.39 9.15
C LEU A 133 -9.33 20.84 9.51
N PHE A 134 -8.77 21.12 10.68
CA PHE A 134 -8.39 22.50 11.08
C PHE A 134 -6.99 23.00 10.64
N GLY A 135 -6.35 22.35 9.66
CA GLY A 135 -5.01 22.69 9.17
C GLY A 135 -5.01 23.77 8.08
N ALA A 136 -5.86 24.79 8.20
CA ALA A 136 -6.65 25.45 7.15
C ALA A 136 -7.98 24.70 6.99
N ASP A 137 -9.02 25.23 7.65
CA ASP A 137 -10.37 24.65 7.62
C ASP A 137 -10.72 24.39 6.15
N PRO A 138 -11.13 23.19 5.71
CA PRO A 138 -11.57 22.98 4.34
C PRO A 138 -12.71 23.95 4.00
N VAL A 139 -13.48 24.36 5.00
CA VAL A 139 -14.48 25.43 4.91
C VAL A 139 -13.83 26.79 4.70
N GLU A 140 -12.75 27.15 5.40
CA GLU A 140 -12.02 28.42 5.16
C GLU A 140 -11.36 28.43 3.78
N LEU A 141 -10.77 27.32 3.36
CA LEU A 141 -10.14 27.18 2.04
C LEU A 141 -11.20 27.18 0.92
N GLN A 142 -12.37 26.60 1.18
CA GLN A 142 -13.51 26.65 0.28
C GLN A 142 -14.14 28.05 0.25
N MET A 143 -14.22 28.72 1.40
CA MET A 143 -14.71 30.10 1.50
C MET A 143 -13.75 31.06 0.79
N GLN A 144 -12.42 30.87 0.92
CA GLN A 144 -11.43 31.63 0.15
C GLN A 144 -11.59 31.41 -1.35
N ARG A 145 -11.81 30.16 -1.80
CA ARG A 145 -12.06 29.88 -3.23
C ARG A 145 -13.36 30.51 -3.73
N GLU A 146 -14.43 30.44 -2.94
CA GLU A 146 -15.69 31.10 -3.28
C GLU A 146 -15.51 32.62 -3.36
N GLN A 147 -14.71 33.21 -2.47
CA GLN A 147 -14.42 34.64 -2.49
C GLN A 147 -13.60 35.05 -3.72
N GLU A 148 -12.57 34.29 -4.07
CA GLU A 148 -11.78 34.50 -5.29
C GLU A 148 -12.64 34.36 -6.55
N GLU A 149 -13.56 33.38 -6.58
CA GLU A 149 -14.50 33.22 -7.70
C GLU A 149 -15.47 34.41 -7.80
N LEU A 150 -16.00 34.89 -6.67
CA LEU A 150 -16.88 36.07 -6.64
C LEU A 150 -16.16 37.34 -7.09
N ASP A 151 -14.93 37.56 -6.61
CA ASP A 151 -14.12 38.72 -6.96
C ASP A 151 -13.77 38.70 -8.46
N SER A 152 -13.34 37.56 -8.99
CA SER A 152 -13.08 37.41 -10.43
C SER A 152 -14.33 37.63 -11.29
N GLY A 153 -15.50 37.17 -10.83
CA GLY A 153 -16.78 37.37 -11.49
C GLY A 153 -17.21 38.85 -11.51
N LEU A 154 -16.96 39.57 -10.42
CA LEU A 154 -17.24 41.02 -10.32
C LEU A 154 -16.33 41.83 -11.25
N GLU A 155 -15.04 41.49 -11.32
CA GLU A 155 -14.10 42.12 -12.24
C GLU A 155 -14.50 41.91 -13.70
N ALA A 156 -14.91 40.70 -14.08
CA ALA A 156 -15.39 40.39 -15.42
C ALA A 156 -16.64 41.21 -15.80
N LEU A 157 -17.59 41.37 -14.86
CA LEU A 157 -18.78 42.21 -15.07
C LEU A 157 -18.44 43.70 -15.20
N ALA A 158 -17.49 44.19 -14.42
CA ALA A 158 -17.03 45.58 -14.52
C ALA A 158 -16.37 45.85 -15.88
N GLN A 159 -15.56 44.92 -16.39
CA GLN A 159 -14.96 45.01 -17.72
C GLN A 159 -16.02 45.01 -18.84
N GLN A 160 -17.01 44.10 -18.78
CA GLN A 160 -18.12 44.12 -19.75
C GLN A 160 -18.89 45.43 -19.77
N ARG A 161 -19.08 46.07 -18.60
CA ARG A 161 -19.82 47.34 -18.51
C ARG A 161 -19.04 48.51 -19.12
N LEU A 162 -17.71 48.51 -18.97
CA LEU A 162 -16.83 49.49 -19.63
C LEU A 162 -16.82 49.30 -21.15
N GLU A 163 -16.74 48.06 -21.63
CA GLU A 163 -16.78 47.75 -23.07
C GLU A 163 -18.14 48.11 -23.69
N ALA A 164 -19.25 47.79 -23.03
CA ALA A 164 -20.59 48.16 -23.50
C ALA A 164 -20.82 49.69 -23.49
N GLY A 165 -20.26 50.40 -22.50
CA GLY A 165 -20.28 51.86 -22.45
C GLY A 165 -19.46 52.51 -23.56
N ALA A 166 -18.29 51.94 -23.88
CA ALA A 166 -17.44 52.38 -24.98
C ALA A 166 -18.14 52.21 -26.34
N ALA A 167 -18.78 51.06 -26.58
CA ALA A 167 -19.52 50.78 -27.81
C ALA A 167 -20.74 51.73 -28.01
N GLN A 168 -21.40 52.16 -26.93
CA GLN A 168 -22.49 53.15 -27.02
C GLN A 168 -21.99 54.58 -27.30
N SER A 169 -20.74 54.90 -26.94
CA SER A 169 -20.16 56.23 -27.17
C SER A 169 -19.66 56.44 -28.62
N GLU A 170 -19.24 55.37 -29.32
CA GLU A 170 -18.88 55.42 -30.75
C GLU A 170 -20.10 55.44 -31.69
N ALA A 171 -21.28 55.04 -31.21
CA ALA A 171 -22.52 54.99 -32.00
C ALA A 171 -23.28 56.34 -32.09
N ARG A 172 -22.64 57.49 -31.83
CA ARG A 172 -23.21 58.81 -32.16
C ARG A 172 -22.76 59.23 -33.57
N PRO A 173 -23.58 59.02 -34.62
CA PRO A 173 -23.30 59.58 -35.92
C PRO A 173 -23.37 61.10 -35.83
N GLN A 174 -22.28 61.76 -36.23
CA GLN A 174 -22.27 63.20 -36.48
C GLN A 174 -23.32 63.50 -37.55
N GLY A 175 -24.40 64.18 -37.14
CA GLY A 175 -25.45 64.63 -38.03
C GLY A 175 -24.92 65.64 -39.05
N ARG A 176 -25.35 65.45 -40.30
CA ARG A 176 -25.56 66.53 -41.27
C ARG A 176 -27.02 66.50 -41.68
#